data_AF-A0A6C1NRQ6-F1
#
_entry.id   AF-A0A6C1NRQ6-F1
#
_cell.length_a   1.000
_cell.length_b   1.000
_cell.length_c   1.000
_cell.angle_alpha   90.00
_cell.angle_beta   90.00
_cell.angle_gamma   90.00
#
_symmetry.space_group_name_H-M   'P 1'
#
loop_
_entity.id
_entity.type
_entity.pdbx_description
1 polymer ?
#
loop_
_entity_poly.entity_id
_entity_poly.type
_entity_poly.pdbx_seq_one_letter_code
_entity_poly.pdbx_strand_id
1 'polypeptide(L)'
;MKSVTLIIGSETRDLMPHPLWLAVTLDEPFLDRVLASTLAARDLNAPQHGGSCAVQWQHKKGFCADQAEVICTPHLFRFRSLNQLTNTVVVSRPVPVVTLLRMFRAAAHQETLFYSHDVAILKAIYFGTTRQNPGHRVPVAASATLG
;
A
#
# COMPACT_ATOMS: atom_id res chain seq x y z
N MET A 1 18.33 10.28 -0.57
CA MET A 1 17.20 9.86 -1.42
C MET A 1 15.99 9.70 -0.52
N LYS A 2 14.86 10.34 -0.85
CA LYS A 2 13.68 10.27 0.04
C LYS A 2 13.08 8.86 -0.03
N SER A 3 12.63 8.37 1.12
CA SER A 3 12.03 7.05 1.28
C SER A 3 10.97 7.17 2.37
N VAL A 4 9.83 6.53 2.17
CA VAL A 4 8.63 6.62 3.01
C VAL A 4 8.01 5.24 3.07
N THR A 5 7.55 4.81 4.23
CA THR A 5 6.80 3.55 4.36
C THR A 5 5.32 3.85 4.26
N LEU A 6 4.63 3.29 3.27
CA LEU A 6 3.18 3.37 3.15
C LEU A 6 2.53 2.11 3.70
N ILE A 7 1.58 2.26 4.61
CA ILE A 7 0.78 1.18 5.17
C ILE A 7 -0.65 1.31 4.68
N ILE A 8 -1.13 0.25 4.06
CA ILE A 8 -2.42 0.20 3.36
C ILE A 8 -3.17 -1.07 3.68
N GLY A 9 -4.49 -0.97 3.73
CA GLY A 9 -5.36 -2.12 3.96
C GLY A 9 -5.33 -3.11 2.82
N SER A 10 -5.67 -4.34 3.11
CA SER A 10 -5.78 -5.41 2.13
C SER A 10 -7.13 -6.11 2.15
N GLU A 11 -7.39 -6.82 1.06
CA GLU A 11 -8.60 -7.56 0.79
C GLU A 11 -8.26 -8.84 0.03
N THR A 12 -9.15 -9.82 0.12
CA THR A 12 -9.13 -11.03 -0.69
C THR A 12 -10.56 -11.41 -1.03
N ARG A 13 -10.75 -12.14 -2.13
CA ARG A 13 -12.06 -12.69 -2.51
C ARG A 13 -12.40 -13.94 -1.71
N ASP A 14 -11.40 -14.61 -1.17
CA ASP A 14 -11.58 -15.83 -0.41
C ASP A 14 -12.07 -15.48 1.00
N LEU A 15 -13.00 -16.24 1.58
CA LEU A 15 -13.43 -16.05 2.97
C LEU A 15 -12.37 -16.50 4.00
N MET A 16 -11.10 -16.56 3.58
CA MET A 16 -10.00 -17.02 4.40
C MET A 16 -9.37 -15.89 5.24
N PRO A 17 -8.82 -16.24 6.41
CA PRO A 17 -8.02 -15.30 7.19
C PRO A 17 -6.83 -14.79 6.35
N HIS A 18 -6.72 -13.47 6.23
CA HIS A 18 -5.66 -12.79 5.49
C HIS A 18 -5.05 -11.67 6.35
N PRO A 19 -3.88 -11.14 5.96
CA PRO A 19 -3.35 -9.92 6.55
C PRO A 19 -4.35 -8.77 6.41
N LEU A 20 -4.48 -7.92 7.44
CA LEU A 20 -5.32 -6.73 7.38
C LEU A 20 -4.67 -5.61 6.56
N TRP A 21 -3.34 -5.58 6.52
CA TRP A 21 -2.56 -4.55 5.86
C TRP A 21 -1.24 -5.08 5.31
N LEU A 22 -0.63 -4.28 4.45
CA LEU A 22 0.78 -4.36 4.07
C LEU A 22 1.48 -3.03 4.28
N ALA A 23 2.79 -3.09 4.48
CA ALA A 23 3.71 -1.97 4.42
C ALA A 23 4.56 -2.10 3.15
N VAL A 24 4.70 -1.01 2.42
CA VAL A 24 5.56 -0.91 1.23
C VAL A 24 6.47 0.29 1.38
N THR A 25 7.75 0.11 1.06
CA THR A 25 8.70 1.22 1.01
C THR A 25 8.59 1.89 -0.35
N LEU A 26 8.24 3.17 -0.34
CA LEU A 26 8.20 4.05 -1.50
C LEU A 26 9.47 4.89 -1.49
N ASP A 27 10.20 4.86 -2.60
CA ASP A 27 11.30 5.79 -2.85
C ASP A 27 11.08 6.55 -4.16
N GLU A 28 11.85 7.61 -4.37
CA GLU A 28 11.77 8.43 -5.59
C GLU A 28 11.92 7.57 -6.87
N PRO A 29 12.93 6.68 -6.99
CA PRO A 29 13.05 5.80 -8.15
C PRO A 29 11.84 4.90 -8.39
N PHE A 30 11.23 4.36 -7.34
CA PHE A 30 10.02 3.54 -7.45
C PHE A 30 8.87 4.36 -8.01
N LEU A 31 8.63 5.55 -7.45
CA LEU A 31 7.55 6.42 -7.92
C LEU A 31 7.78 6.85 -9.37
N ASP A 32 9.00 7.25 -9.73
CA ASP A 32 9.33 7.65 -11.10
C ASP A 32 9.10 6.51 -12.10
N ARG A 33 9.52 5.28 -11.75
CA ARG A 33 9.27 4.10 -12.60
C ARG A 33 7.79 3.88 -12.81
N VAL A 34 6.98 3.89 -11.75
CA VAL A 34 5.55 3.59 -11.92
C VAL A 34 4.81 4.75 -12.57
N LEU A 35 5.20 6.00 -12.33
CA LEU A 35 4.64 7.14 -13.04
C LEU A 35 4.94 7.06 -14.54
N ALA A 36 6.16 6.70 -14.92
CA ALA A 36 6.52 6.48 -16.32
C ALA A 36 5.65 5.38 -16.97
N SER A 37 5.43 4.27 -16.27
CA SER A 37 4.51 3.22 -16.72
C SER A 37 3.08 3.75 -16.91
N THR A 38 2.55 4.52 -15.95
CA THR A 38 1.19 5.07 -16.07
C THR A 38 1.03 6.07 -17.20
N LEU A 39 2.07 6.88 -17.50
CA LEU A 39 2.06 7.85 -18.61
C LEU A 39 2.21 7.18 -19.97
N ALA A 40 2.89 6.03 -20.04
CA ALA A 40 3.02 5.24 -21.26
C ALA A 40 1.74 4.44 -21.60
N ALA A 41 0.75 4.42 -20.70
CA ALA A 41 -0.50 3.70 -20.91
C ALA A 41 -1.35 4.33 -22.01
N ARG A 42 -1.49 3.61 -23.14
CA ARG A 42 -2.40 3.99 -24.24
C ARG A 42 -3.88 3.76 -23.91
N ASP A 43 -4.16 2.76 -23.08
CA ASP A 43 -5.49 2.49 -22.56
C ASP A 43 -5.51 2.89 -21.08
N LEU A 44 -6.34 3.88 -20.74
CA LEU A 44 -6.43 4.42 -19.40
C LEU A 44 -7.15 3.47 -18.43
N ASN A 45 -7.79 2.42 -18.93
CA ASN A 45 -8.53 1.46 -18.12
C ASN A 45 -7.85 0.09 -18.04
N ALA A 46 -6.84 -0.16 -18.88
CA ALA A 46 -6.09 -1.41 -18.84
C ALA A 46 -5.13 -1.44 -17.64
N PRO A 47 -5.22 -2.45 -16.75
CA PRO A 47 -4.24 -2.65 -15.70
C PRO A 47 -2.86 -2.90 -16.30
N GLN A 48 -1.86 -2.21 -15.78
CA GLN A 48 -0.46 -2.41 -16.13
C GLN A 48 0.32 -3.00 -14.98
N HIS A 49 1.33 -3.79 -15.33
CA HIS A 49 2.25 -4.41 -14.39
C HIS A 49 3.43 -3.47 -14.18
N GLY A 50 3.47 -2.80 -13.03
CA GLY A 50 4.53 -1.87 -12.62
C GLY A 50 5.80 -2.56 -12.08
N GLY A 51 5.92 -3.87 -12.27
CA GLY A 51 6.98 -4.71 -11.71
C GLY A 51 6.65 -5.28 -10.33
N SER A 52 7.66 -5.83 -9.67
CA SER A 52 7.58 -6.37 -8.31
C SER A 52 8.35 -5.51 -7.31
N CYS A 53 7.85 -5.46 -6.07
CA CYS A 53 8.49 -4.74 -4.98
C CYS A 53 8.44 -5.56 -3.69
N ALA A 54 9.42 -5.32 -2.82
CA ALA A 54 9.43 -5.89 -1.47
C ALA A 54 8.33 -5.24 -0.63
N VAL A 55 7.58 -6.07 0.09
CA VAL A 55 6.50 -5.65 0.96
C VAL A 55 6.56 -6.41 2.26
N GLN A 56 6.11 -5.77 3.33
CA GLN A 56 5.94 -6.41 4.63
C GLN A 56 4.45 -6.50 4.93
N TRP A 57 3.88 -7.67 4.76
CA TRP A 57 2.50 -7.94 5.16
C TRP A 57 2.39 -8.02 6.69
N GLN A 58 1.22 -7.67 7.22
CA GLN A 58 0.90 -7.97 8.61
C GLN A 58 1.14 -9.46 8.87
N HIS A 59 1.88 -9.78 9.92
CA HIS A 59 2.09 -11.17 10.31
C HIS A 59 0.72 -11.84 10.55
N LYS A 60 0.45 -12.89 9.77
CA LYS A 60 -0.73 -13.73 9.91
C LYS A 60 -0.32 -15.19 9.72
N LYS A 61 -0.75 -16.06 10.64
CA LYS A 61 -0.47 -17.50 10.53
C LYS A 61 -0.96 -18.04 9.19
N GLY A 62 -0.07 -18.74 8.47
CA GLY A 62 -0.38 -19.32 7.16
C GLY A 62 -0.24 -18.35 5.98
N PHE A 63 0.24 -17.12 6.21
CA PHE A 63 0.56 -16.16 5.15
C PHE A 63 2.05 -15.85 5.13
N CYS A 64 2.69 -16.05 3.97
CA CYS A 64 4.14 -15.92 3.77
C CYS A 64 4.41 -15.30 2.39
N ALA A 65 4.08 -14.02 2.20
CA ALA A 65 4.50 -13.28 1.02
C ALA A 65 5.41 -12.14 1.46
N ASP A 66 6.51 -11.94 0.74
CA ASP A 66 7.52 -10.90 0.93
C ASP A 66 7.65 -9.98 -0.31
N GLN A 67 7.08 -10.40 -1.44
CA GLN A 67 7.00 -9.61 -2.66
C GLN A 67 5.55 -9.41 -3.10
N ALA A 68 5.29 -8.23 -3.66
CA ALA A 68 4.05 -7.91 -4.34
C ALA A 68 4.31 -7.39 -5.74
N GLU A 69 3.45 -7.82 -6.65
CA GLU A 69 3.28 -7.21 -7.96
C GLU A 69 2.55 -5.87 -7.81
N VAL A 70 3.05 -4.85 -8.49
CA VAL A 70 2.41 -3.54 -8.56
C VAL A 70 1.47 -3.54 -9.75
N ILE A 71 0.19 -3.33 -9.49
CA ILE A 71 -0.83 -3.15 -10.51
C ILE A 71 -1.17 -1.67 -10.55
N CYS A 72 -0.91 -1.02 -11.68
CA CYS A 72 -1.18 0.39 -11.87
C CYS A 72 -2.18 0.64 -13.01
N THR A 73 -3.01 1.64 -12.81
CA THR A 73 -3.76 2.35 -13.84
C THR A 73 -3.36 3.82 -13.73
N PRO A 74 -3.67 4.69 -14.71
CA PRO A 74 -3.36 6.12 -14.64
C PRO A 74 -3.89 6.82 -13.37
N HIS A 75 -4.89 6.26 -12.71
CA HIS A 75 -5.52 6.87 -11.55
C HIS A 75 -5.31 6.12 -10.24
N LEU A 76 -4.97 4.82 -10.27
CA LEU A 76 -4.93 3.97 -9.08
C LEU A 76 -3.72 3.03 -9.05
N PHE A 77 -3.23 2.78 -7.83
CA PHE A 77 -2.26 1.77 -7.48
C PHE A 77 -2.89 0.65 -6.66
N ARG A 78 -2.45 -0.59 -6.91
CA ARG A 78 -2.69 -1.75 -6.07
C ARG A 78 -1.43 -2.60 -5.96
N PHE A 79 -1.31 -3.32 -4.86
CA PHE A 79 -0.29 -4.33 -4.65
C PHE A 79 -0.95 -5.69 -4.57
N ARG A 80 -0.43 -6.67 -5.30
CA ARG A 80 -0.99 -8.02 -5.37
C ARG A 80 0.08 -9.04 -5.02
N SER A 81 -0.25 -9.95 -4.13
CA SER A 81 0.60 -11.11 -3.80
C SER A 81 -0.21 -12.39 -3.84
N LEU A 82 0.42 -13.47 -4.30
CA LEU A 82 -0.10 -14.83 -4.18
C LEU A 82 0.51 -15.47 -2.94
N ASN A 83 -0.33 -15.92 -2.01
CA ASN A 83 0.13 -16.73 -0.90
C ASN A 83 0.33 -18.17 -1.38
N GLN A 84 1.59 -18.59 -1.53
CA GLN A 84 1.92 -19.92 -2.06
C GLN A 84 1.40 -21.08 -1.20
N LEU A 85 1.22 -20.86 0.12
CA LEU A 85 0.76 -21.92 1.03
C LEU A 85 -0.73 -22.24 0.87
N THR A 86 -1.54 -21.23 0.53
CA THR A 86 -3.01 -21.35 0.47
C THR A 86 -3.55 -21.19 -0.95
N ASN A 87 -2.68 -20.82 -1.90
CA ASN A 87 -3.04 -20.40 -3.25
C ASN A 87 -4.02 -19.23 -3.31
N THR A 88 -4.11 -18.45 -2.22
CA THR A 88 -4.99 -17.28 -2.11
C THR A 88 -4.29 -16.03 -2.63
N VAL A 89 -5.00 -15.26 -3.45
CA VAL A 89 -4.55 -13.93 -3.88
C VAL A 89 -5.01 -12.90 -2.86
N VAL A 90 -4.07 -12.11 -2.36
CA VAL A 90 -4.34 -10.95 -1.50
C VAL A 90 -3.95 -9.69 -2.25
N VAL A 91 -4.83 -8.70 -2.23
CA VAL A 91 -4.66 -7.44 -2.94
C VAL A 91 -4.78 -6.30 -1.94
N SER A 92 -4.00 -5.24 -2.13
CA SER A 92 -4.20 -4.01 -1.39
C SER A 92 -5.47 -3.31 -1.85
N ARG A 93 -6.04 -2.50 -0.95
CA ARG A 93 -7.01 -1.49 -1.36
C ARG A 93 -6.38 -0.51 -2.36
N PRO A 94 -7.17 0.03 -3.29
CA PRO A 94 -6.68 0.98 -4.28
C PRO A 94 -6.23 2.30 -3.63
N VAL A 95 -5.08 2.80 -4.07
CA VAL A 95 -4.55 4.13 -3.69
C VAL A 95 -4.53 5.02 -4.92
N PRO A 96 -5.24 6.17 -4.93
CA PRO A 96 -5.17 7.10 -6.03
C PRO A 96 -3.75 7.64 -6.21
N VAL A 97 -3.27 7.67 -7.45
CA VAL A 97 -1.91 8.12 -7.82
C VAL A 97 -1.65 9.53 -7.27
N VAL A 98 -2.60 10.45 -7.49
CA VAL A 98 -2.50 11.84 -7.02
C VAL A 98 -2.39 11.91 -5.49
N THR A 99 -3.15 11.09 -4.78
CA THR A 99 -3.11 11.02 -3.31
C THR A 99 -1.77 10.49 -2.83
N LEU A 100 -1.28 9.41 -3.45
CA LEU A 100 0.04 8.82 -3.15
C LEU A 100 1.16 9.85 -3.31
N LEU A 101 1.17 10.59 -4.42
CA LEU A 101 2.18 11.62 -4.69
C LEU A 101 2.10 12.79 -3.71
N ARG A 102 0.88 13.24 -3.38
CA ARG A 102 0.68 14.33 -2.42
C ARG A 102 1.20 13.93 -1.04
N MET A 103 0.83 12.73 -0.59
CA MET A 103 1.28 12.13 0.66
C MET A 103 2.81 11.99 0.69
N PHE A 104 3.40 11.40 -0.35
CA PHE A 104 4.85 11.23 -0.45
C PHE A 104 5.58 12.56 -0.43
N ARG A 105 5.11 13.59 -1.15
CA ARG A 105 5.74 14.92 -1.18
C ARG A 105 5.69 15.62 0.17
N ALA A 106 4.55 15.54 0.86
CA ALA A 106 4.36 16.16 2.18
C ALA A 106 5.14 15.47 3.30
N ALA A 107 5.41 14.17 3.18
CA ALA A 107 6.06 13.38 4.22
C ALA A 107 7.52 13.78 4.47
N ALA A 108 8.03 13.57 5.68
CA ALA A 108 9.45 13.60 5.99
C ALA A 108 10.16 12.34 5.46
N HIS A 109 11.50 12.38 5.40
CA HIS A 109 12.29 11.18 5.11
C HIS A 109 12.09 10.13 6.21
N GLN A 110 11.92 8.86 5.81
CA GLN A 110 11.64 7.70 6.67
C GLN A 110 10.33 7.79 7.46
N GLU A 111 9.41 8.67 7.06
CA GLU A 111 8.10 8.73 7.69
C GLU A 111 7.25 7.51 7.32
N THR A 112 6.41 7.07 8.25
CA THR A 112 5.39 6.05 8.01
C THR A 112 4.03 6.72 7.78
N LEU A 113 3.43 6.42 6.63
CA LEU A 113 2.12 6.94 6.24
C LEU A 113 1.08 5.84 6.29
N PHE A 114 -0.13 6.19 6.73
CA PHE A 114 -1.27 5.28 6.77
C PHE A 114 -2.32 5.75 5.78
N TYR A 115 -2.89 4.81 5.02
CA TYR A 115 -3.89 5.16 4.01
C TYR A 115 -5.06 4.17 3.95
N SER A 116 -6.27 4.73 3.97
CA SER A 116 -7.54 4.06 3.68
C SER A 116 -8.62 5.12 3.46
N HIS A 117 -9.55 4.87 2.53
CA HIS A 117 -10.77 5.69 2.39
C HIS A 117 -11.80 5.39 3.50
N ASP A 118 -11.64 4.27 4.19
CA ASP A 118 -12.50 3.83 5.28
C ASP A 118 -11.80 4.12 6.62
N VAL A 119 -12.43 4.97 7.43
CA VAL A 119 -11.92 5.41 8.74
C VAL A 119 -11.81 4.25 9.74
N ALA A 120 -12.74 3.30 9.71
CA ALA A 120 -12.70 2.16 10.62
C ALA A 120 -11.50 1.26 10.29
N ILE A 121 -11.24 1.04 9.00
CA ILE A 121 -10.06 0.31 8.55
C ILE A 121 -8.79 1.10 8.82
N LEU A 122 -8.77 2.42 8.60
CA LEU A 122 -7.61 3.25 8.92
C LEU A 122 -7.24 3.13 10.41
N LYS A 123 -8.25 3.21 11.30
CA LYS A 123 -8.05 3.00 12.74
C LYS A 123 -7.55 1.59 13.03
N ALA A 124 -8.15 0.57 12.43
CA ALA A 124 -7.74 -0.82 12.64
C ALA A 124 -6.29 -1.07 12.20
N ILE A 125 -5.88 -0.50 11.07
CA ILE A 125 -4.50 -0.54 10.59
C ILE A 125 -3.60 0.18 11.59
N TYR A 126 -3.88 1.44 11.91
CA TYR A 126 -3.07 2.29 12.79
C TYR A 126 -2.85 1.65 14.18
N PHE A 127 -3.93 1.22 14.84
CA PHE A 127 -3.82 0.57 16.15
C PHE A 127 -3.21 -0.83 16.05
N GLY A 128 -3.48 -1.55 14.95
CA GLY A 128 -2.89 -2.86 14.69
C GLY A 128 -1.38 -2.81 14.49
N THR A 129 -0.86 -1.77 13.83
CA THR A 129 0.59 -1.59 13.63
C THR A 129 1.29 -1.05 14.86
N THR A 130 0.75 -0.03 15.51
CA THR A 130 1.37 0.58 16.70
C THR A 130 1.46 -0.40 17.88
N ARG A 131 0.49 -1.32 18.03
CA ARG A 131 0.57 -2.40 19.02
C ARG A 131 1.63 -3.45 18.70
N GLN A 132 1.96 -3.65 17.43
CA GLN A 132 2.98 -4.61 16.98
C GLN A 132 4.38 -3.99 16.93
N ASN A 133 4.50 -2.65 16.90
CA ASN A 133 5.76 -1.90 16.89
C ASN A 133 5.70 -0.68 17.83
N PRO A 134 5.98 -0.82 19.14
CA PRO A 134 5.85 0.25 20.12
C PRO A 134 6.87 1.39 19.99
N GLY A 135 7.84 1.30 19.06
CA GLY A 135 8.88 2.32 18.82
C GLY A 135 8.49 3.45 17.86
N HIS A 136 7.34 3.37 17.17
CA HIS A 136 6.92 4.41 16.23
C HIS A 136 6.14 5.53 16.94
N ARG A 137 6.81 6.67 17.17
CA ARG A 137 6.14 7.95 17.43
C ARG A 137 5.57 8.48 16.12
N VAL A 138 4.26 8.74 16.07
CA VAL A 138 3.57 9.17 14.86
C VAL A 138 3.23 10.67 14.94
N PRO A 139 3.60 11.49 13.93
CA PRO A 139 2.96 12.77 13.69
C PRO A 139 1.58 12.53 13.05
N VAL A 140 0.52 13.01 13.71
CA VAL A 140 -0.86 12.90 13.19
C VAL A 140 -1.07 13.99 12.12
N ALA A 141 -0.93 13.65 10.85
CA ALA A 141 -1.48 14.44 9.75
C ALA A 141 -2.85 13.86 9.35
N ALA A 142 -3.87 14.13 10.17
CA ALA A 142 -5.25 13.85 9.78
C ALA A 142 -5.72 14.94 8.80
N SER A 143 -5.83 14.61 7.51
CA SER A 143 -6.59 15.43 6.58
C SER A 143 -7.90 14.72 6.28
N ALA A 144 -8.91 15.01 7.10
CA ALA A 144 -10.29 14.68 6.82
C ALA A 144 -10.95 15.93 6.26
N THR A 145 -11.07 16.04 4.94
CA THR A 145 -12.01 16.98 4.33
C THR A 145 -13.40 16.38 4.46
N LEU A 146 -14.17 16.87 5.43
CA LEU A 146 -15.62 16.68 5.46
C LEU A 146 -16.20 17.58 4.37
N GLY A 147 -16.80 16.97 3.35
CA GLY A 147 -17.77 17.62 2.46
C GLY A 147 -19.18 17.39 2.99
#